data_AF-A0A067DE61-F1
#
_entry.id   AF-A0A067DE61-F1
#
_cell.length_a   1.000
_cell.length_b   1.000
_cell.length_c   1.000
_cell.angle_alpha   90.00
_cell.angle_beta   90.00
_cell.angle_gamma   90.00
#
_symmetry.space_group_name_H-M   'P 1'
#
loop_
_entity.id
_entity.type
_entity.pdbx_description
1 polymer ?
#
loop_
_entity_poly.entity_id
_entity_poly.type
_entity_poly.pdbx_seq_one_letter_code
_entity_poly.pdbx_strand_id
1 'polypeptide(L)'
;SPLCDDLQLAGCDDGMVSFPPEPQDIRLGNALPLPASLTSLGISRFPNLERLSSSIVDLQNLTELIIEDCPKLKYFPEKGLPSSLLRLRLERCPLIGEKCRKDGGRYRDLLTHIPYVWGFEVSTTEIFYY
;
A
#
# COMPACT_ATOMS: atom_id res chain seq x y z
N SER A 1 -19.20 -8.06 -17.02
CA SER A 1 -18.59 -6.75 -17.23
C SER A 1 -17.09 -6.94 -17.10
N PRO A 2 -16.22 -6.38 -17.96
CA PRO A 2 -14.83 -6.85 -18.05
C PRO A 2 -14.21 -6.74 -16.66
N LEU A 3 -13.68 -7.87 -16.21
CA LEU A 3 -13.57 -8.29 -14.82
C LEU A 3 -12.92 -7.20 -13.95
N CYS A 4 -13.65 -6.65 -12.98
CA CYS A 4 -13.04 -5.94 -11.86
C CYS A 4 -12.30 -7.01 -11.05
N ASP A 5 -11.01 -7.17 -11.33
CA ASP A 5 -10.16 -8.06 -10.55
C ASP A 5 -9.84 -7.34 -9.24
N ASP A 6 -10.74 -7.53 -8.28
CA ASP A 6 -10.65 -7.02 -6.93
C ASP A 6 -10.09 -8.13 -6.03
N LEU A 7 -8.95 -7.88 -5.38
CA LEU A 7 -8.34 -8.81 -4.45
C LEU A 7 -8.34 -8.22 -3.05
N GLN A 8 -8.94 -8.94 -2.11
CA GLN A 8 -8.96 -8.57 -0.69
C GLN A 8 -8.15 -9.60 0.10
N LEU A 9 -7.06 -9.15 0.69
CA LEU A 9 -6.22 -9.95 1.58
C LEU A 9 -6.51 -9.55 3.00
N ALA A 10 -6.85 -10.54 3.82
CA ALA A 10 -7.02 -10.37 5.25
C ALA A 10 -6.13 -11.36 5.99
N GLY A 11 -5.15 -10.84 6.71
CA GLY A 11 -4.22 -11.64 7.50
C GLY A 11 -4.71 -11.85 8.92
N CYS A 12 -4.34 -12.99 9.49
CA CYS A 12 -4.14 -13.14 10.93
C CYS A 12 -2.73 -13.68 11.24
N ASP A 13 -1.92 -13.90 10.20
CA ASP A 13 -0.55 -14.39 10.30
C ASP A 13 0.42 -13.27 10.65
N ASP A 14 1.36 -13.59 11.52
CA ASP A 14 2.38 -12.68 12.01
C ASP A 14 3.70 -12.82 11.22
N GLY A 15 3.80 -13.77 10.28
CA GLY A 15 4.99 -13.98 9.47
C GLY A 15 5.21 -12.95 8.36
N MET A 16 4.15 -12.26 7.91
CA MET A 16 4.22 -11.41 6.73
C MET A 16 4.76 -10.01 7.05
N VAL A 17 6.01 -9.74 6.65
CA VAL A 17 6.70 -8.46 6.87
C VAL A 17 6.74 -7.55 5.63
N SER A 18 6.51 -8.10 4.44
CA SER A 18 6.48 -7.35 3.18
C SER A 18 5.35 -7.82 2.25
N PHE A 19 4.82 -6.92 1.41
CA PHE A 19 3.81 -7.26 0.41
C PHE A 19 4.03 -6.61 -0.97
N PRO A 20 3.90 -7.36 -2.08
CA PRO A 20 3.94 -8.82 -2.15
C PRO A 20 5.20 -9.37 -1.47
N PRO A 21 5.17 -10.59 -0.92
CA PRO A 21 6.35 -11.17 -0.28
C PRO A 21 7.48 -11.31 -1.29
N GLU A 22 8.68 -10.93 -0.88
CA GLU A 22 9.86 -11.00 -1.74
C GLU A 22 10.33 -12.45 -1.89
N PRO A 23 10.96 -12.83 -3.02
CA PRO A 23 11.44 -14.20 -3.25
C PRO A 23 12.44 -14.72 -2.19
N GLN A 24 13.03 -13.82 -1.41
CA GLN A 24 13.95 -14.11 -0.32
C GLN A 24 13.26 -14.45 1.01
N ASP A 25 11.93 -14.32 1.10
CA ASP A 25 11.14 -14.89 2.21
C ASP A 25 11.03 -16.41 2.02
N ILE A 26 12.08 -17.13 2.42
CA ILE A 26 12.27 -18.60 2.33
C ILE A 26 11.07 -19.41 2.91
N ARG A 27 10.19 -18.76 3.69
CA ARG A 27 9.00 -19.37 4.30
C ARG A 27 7.78 -19.45 3.38
N LEU A 28 7.69 -18.59 2.37
CA LEU A 28 6.58 -18.56 1.42
C LEU A 28 7.13 -18.98 0.07
N GLY A 29 7.20 -20.28 -0.17
CA GLY A 29 7.60 -20.83 -1.47
C GLY A 29 6.79 -20.17 -2.58
N ASN A 30 7.46 -19.37 -3.40
CA ASN A 30 6.98 -18.57 -4.52
C ASN A 30 6.40 -17.20 -4.16
N ALA A 31 6.87 -16.17 -4.87
CA ALA A 31 6.24 -14.86 -4.93
C ALA A 31 4.74 -15.04 -5.21
N LEU A 32 3.87 -14.40 -4.43
CA LEU A 32 2.44 -14.38 -4.67
C LEU A 32 2.20 -13.77 -6.06
N PRO A 33 1.80 -14.56 -7.09
CA PRO A 33 1.60 -14.02 -8.43
C PRO A 33 0.30 -13.25 -8.40
N LEU A 34 0.39 -11.92 -8.31
CA LEU A 34 -0.76 -11.06 -8.44
C LEU A 34 -1.21 -11.00 -9.91
N PRO A 35 -2.53 -11.03 -10.19
CA PRO A 35 -3.02 -10.88 -11.55
C PRO A 35 -2.56 -9.55 -12.16
N ALA A 36 -2.02 -9.58 -13.38
CA ALA A 36 -1.63 -8.35 -14.07
C ALA A 36 -2.84 -7.43 -14.38
N SER A 37 -4.04 -8.01 -14.41
CA SER A 37 -5.32 -7.32 -14.60
C SER A 37 -5.92 -6.73 -13.32
N LEU A 38 -5.27 -6.90 -12.15
CA LEU A 38 -5.78 -6.43 -10.86
C LEU A 38 -6.04 -4.92 -10.87
N THR A 39 -7.28 -4.54 -10.54
CA THR A 39 -7.74 -3.14 -10.54
C THR A 39 -7.93 -2.57 -9.14
N SER A 40 -8.25 -3.41 -8.16
CA SER A 40 -8.37 -3.04 -6.75
C SER A 40 -7.68 -4.06 -5.84
N LEU A 41 -6.94 -3.56 -4.84
CA LEU A 41 -6.23 -4.36 -3.86
C LEU A 41 -6.53 -3.84 -2.45
N GLY A 42 -7.06 -4.71 -1.61
CA GLY A 42 -7.18 -4.48 -0.17
C GLY A 42 -6.23 -5.36 0.62
N ILE A 43 -5.57 -4.79 1.62
CA ILE A 43 -4.68 -5.47 2.56
C ILE A 43 -5.13 -5.11 3.96
N SER A 44 -5.61 -6.08 4.73
CA SER A 44 -6.16 -5.84 6.05
C SER A 44 -5.58 -6.76 7.11
N ARG A 45 -5.45 -6.25 8.34
CA ARG A 45 -5.13 -7.04 9.56
C ARG A 45 -3.81 -7.81 9.50
N PHE A 46 -2.77 -7.25 8.88
CA PHE A 46 -1.41 -7.81 8.94
C PHE A 46 -0.57 -7.09 10.01
N PRO A 47 -0.47 -7.63 11.25
CA PRO A 47 0.14 -6.93 12.38
C PRO A 47 1.65 -6.70 12.21
N ASN A 48 2.31 -7.50 11.38
CA ASN A 48 3.75 -7.45 11.16
C ASN A 48 4.17 -6.89 9.80
N LEU A 49 3.22 -6.48 8.95
CA LEU A 49 3.53 -5.89 7.66
C LEU A 49 4.27 -4.57 7.86
N GLU A 50 5.53 -4.50 7.42
CA GLU A 50 6.38 -3.32 7.58
C GLU A 50 6.46 -2.46 6.32
N ARG A 51 6.33 -3.07 5.14
CA ARG A 51 6.56 -2.40 3.87
C ARG A 51 5.78 -3.00 2.71
N LEU A 52 5.50 -2.18 1.70
CA LEU A 52 5.18 -2.69 0.37
C LEU A 52 6.48 -2.90 -0.40
N SER A 53 6.62 -4.05 -1.07
CA SER A 53 7.80 -4.40 -1.87
C SER A 53 7.78 -3.73 -3.24
N SER A 54 8.94 -3.69 -3.90
CA SER A 54 9.08 -3.03 -5.20
C SER A 54 8.20 -3.62 -6.31
N SER A 55 7.84 -4.90 -6.20
CA SER A 55 6.98 -5.60 -7.18
C SER A 55 5.57 -5.03 -7.24
N ILE A 56 5.13 -4.28 -6.23
CA ILE A 56 3.81 -3.64 -6.31
C ILE A 56 3.73 -2.63 -7.45
N VAL A 57 4.86 -2.00 -7.83
CA VAL A 57 4.96 -1.01 -8.91
C VAL A 57 4.60 -1.63 -10.27
N ASP A 58 4.74 -2.95 -10.41
CA ASP A 58 4.48 -3.67 -11.65
C ASP A 58 2.96 -3.88 -11.91
N LEU A 59 2.09 -3.54 -10.95
CA LEU A 59 0.63 -3.63 -11.07
C LEU A 59 0.07 -2.46 -11.89
N GLN A 60 0.34 -2.46 -13.20
CA GLN A 60 0.02 -1.36 -14.11
C GLN A 60 -1.48 -1.05 -14.26
N ASN A 61 -2.38 -1.95 -13.86
CA ASN A 61 -3.83 -1.72 -13.89
C ASN A 61 -4.43 -1.36 -12.52
N LEU A 62 -3.62 -1.29 -11.46
CA LEU A 62 -4.12 -1.07 -10.11
C LEU A 62 -4.57 0.38 -9.93
N THR A 63 -5.87 0.60 -9.81
CA THR A 63 -6.48 1.93 -9.63
C THR A 63 -6.81 2.25 -8.17
N GLU A 64 -6.97 1.23 -7.32
CA GLU A 64 -7.34 1.40 -5.92
C GLU A 64 -6.51 0.50 -5.00
N LEU A 65 -5.95 1.10 -3.95
CA LEU A 65 -5.20 0.42 -2.90
C LEU A 65 -5.74 0.82 -1.54
N ILE A 66 -6.21 -0.17 -0.78
CA ILE A 66 -6.73 -0.01 0.57
C ILE A 66 -5.84 -0.79 1.53
N ILE A 67 -5.34 -0.14 2.58
CA ILE A 67 -4.57 -0.80 3.63
C ILE A 67 -5.19 -0.45 4.98
N GLU A 68 -5.60 -1.47 5.74
CA GLU A 68 -6.34 -1.32 6.98
C GLU A 68 -5.75 -2.19 8.10
N ASP A 69 -5.66 -1.69 9.33
CA ASP A 69 -5.17 -2.48 10.49
C ASP A 69 -3.78 -3.11 10.27
N CYS A 70 -2.87 -2.37 9.64
CA CYS A 70 -1.48 -2.76 9.46
C CYS A 70 -0.57 -1.86 10.32
N PRO A 71 -0.52 -2.08 11.65
CA PRO A 71 0.08 -1.15 12.60
C PRO A 71 1.58 -0.93 12.43
N LYS A 72 2.29 -1.89 11.83
CA LYS A 72 3.74 -1.82 11.60
C LYS A 72 4.14 -1.27 10.24
N LEU A 73 3.18 -0.93 9.36
CA LEU A 73 3.48 -0.43 8.02
C LEU A 73 4.19 0.93 8.13
N LYS A 74 5.39 1.01 7.56
CA LYS A 74 6.31 2.15 7.67
C LYS A 74 6.84 2.65 6.34
N TYR A 75 6.83 1.81 5.31
CA TYR A 75 7.54 2.09 4.05
C TYR A 75 6.70 1.75 2.82
N PHE A 76 6.62 2.71 1.90
CA PHE A 76 6.34 2.44 0.49
C PHE A 76 7.63 2.14 -0.27
N PRO A 77 7.55 1.58 -1.50
CA PRO A 77 8.72 1.37 -2.33
C PRO A 77 9.38 2.71 -2.68
N GLU A 78 10.71 2.74 -2.80
CA GLU A 78 11.45 3.96 -3.14
C GLU A 78 11.06 4.55 -4.49
N LYS A 79 10.61 3.70 -5.42
CA LYS A 79 10.12 4.09 -6.75
C LYS A 79 8.68 4.61 -6.73
N GLY A 80 8.02 4.64 -5.57
CA GLY A 80 6.62 5.01 -5.43
C GLY A 80 5.65 3.84 -5.54
N LEU A 81 4.38 4.19 -5.73
CA LEU A 81 3.27 3.28 -5.97
C LEU A 81 2.99 3.17 -7.48
N PRO A 82 2.16 2.22 -7.96
CA PRO A 82 1.77 2.15 -9.36
C PRO A 82 1.33 3.50 -9.92
N SER A 83 1.77 3.80 -11.15
CA SER A 83 1.43 5.06 -11.83
C SER A 83 -0.05 5.17 -12.21
N SER A 84 -0.75 4.04 -12.31
CA SER A 84 -2.18 3.94 -12.55
C SER A 84 -3.03 4.14 -11.30
N LEU A 85 -2.41 4.25 -10.12
CA LEU A 85 -3.12 4.32 -8.86
C LEU A 85 -3.87 5.66 -8.73
N LEU A 86 -5.18 5.57 -8.60
CA LEU A 86 -6.05 6.74 -8.46
C LEU A 86 -6.45 6.99 -7.01
N ARG A 87 -6.55 5.91 -6.22
CA ARG A 87 -7.04 5.95 -4.84
C ARG A 87 -6.12 5.19 -3.91
N LEU A 88 -5.70 5.86 -2.84
CA LEU A 88 -4.98 5.27 -1.72
C LEU A 88 -5.77 5.53 -0.43
N ARG A 89 -6.14 4.48 0.28
CA ARG A 89 -6.78 4.56 1.60
C ARG A 89 -5.92 3.85 2.63
N LEU A 90 -5.53 4.56 3.68
CA LEU A 90 -4.77 4.03 4.81
C LEU A 90 -5.61 4.15 6.08
N GLU A 91 -5.94 3.05 6.74
CA GLU A 91 -6.71 3.09 7.98
C GLU A 91 -6.01 2.33 9.07
N ARG A 92 -5.95 2.95 10.26
CA ARG A 92 -5.33 2.32 11.44
C ARG A 92 -3.90 1.84 11.16
N CYS A 93 -3.17 2.62 10.36
CA CYS A 93 -1.76 2.45 9.99
C CYS A 93 -0.93 3.61 10.57
N PRO A 94 -0.72 3.70 11.90
CA PRO A 94 -0.16 4.87 12.56
C PRO A 94 1.28 5.21 12.16
N LEU A 95 2.13 4.21 11.92
CA LEU A 95 3.56 4.44 11.70
C LEU A 95 3.86 5.08 10.34
N ILE A 96 3.13 4.71 9.29
CA ILE A 96 3.27 5.36 7.99
C ILE A 96 2.76 6.81 8.04
N GLY A 97 1.65 7.07 8.76
CA GLY A 97 1.19 8.43 8.99
C GLY A 97 2.17 9.29 9.78
N GLU A 98 2.81 8.73 10.82
CA GLU A 98 3.89 9.40 11.54
C GLU A 98 5.09 9.69 10.63
N LYS A 99 5.45 8.73 9.77
CA LYS A 99 6.55 8.88 8.84
C LYS A 99 6.26 9.99 7.82
N CYS A 100 5.06 10.04 7.25
CA CYS A 100 4.65 11.12 6.35
C CYS A 100 4.80 12.52 6.98
N ARG A 101 4.52 12.66 8.28
CA ARG A 101 4.73 13.93 9.01
C ARG A 101 6.20 14.29 9.19
N LYS A 102 7.09 13.30 9.33
CA LYS A 102 8.51 13.51 9.67
C LYS A 102 9.45 13.54 8.45
N ASP A 103 9.05 13.04 7.29
CA ASP A 103 9.97 12.74 6.18
C ASP A 103 10.28 13.90 5.22
N GLY A 104 10.09 15.15 5.65
CA GLY A 104 10.56 16.35 4.92
C GLY A 104 10.04 16.49 3.48
N GLY A 105 8.89 15.89 3.15
CA GLY A 105 8.28 15.95 1.82
C GLY A 105 8.53 14.75 0.90
N ARG A 106 9.44 13.82 1.23
CA ARG A 106 9.70 12.64 0.37
C ARG A 106 8.46 11.77 0.15
N TYR A 107 7.68 11.57 1.21
CA TYR A 107 6.40 10.86 1.11
C TYR A 107 5.36 11.62 0.29
N ARG A 108 5.43 12.95 0.25
CA ARG A 108 4.57 13.77 -0.61
C ARG A 108 4.89 13.45 -2.06
N ASP A 109 6.17 13.46 -2.44
CA ASP A 109 6.62 13.18 -3.81
C ASP A 109 6.15 11.82 -4.32
N LEU A 110 6.22 10.77 -3.49
CA LEU A 110 5.77 9.41 -3.82
C LEU A 110 4.27 9.28 -4.08
N LEU A 111 3.47 10.24 -3.58
CA LEU A 111 2.01 10.23 -3.65
C LEU A 111 1.44 11.34 -4.55
N THR A 112 2.31 12.18 -5.15
CA THR A 112 1.90 13.35 -5.95
C THR A 112 0.99 13.00 -7.13
N HIS A 113 1.13 11.80 -7.71
CA HIS A 113 0.35 11.36 -8.87
C HIS A 113 -1.01 10.76 -8.51
N ILE A 114 -1.30 10.55 -7.22
CA ILE A 114 -2.53 9.88 -6.76
C ILE A 114 -3.56 10.96 -6.40
N PRO A 115 -4.67 11.10 -7.16
CA PRO A 115 -5.62 12.18 -6.94
C PRO A 115 -6.39 12.08 -5.61
N TYR A 116 -6.61 10.86 -5.10
CA TYR A 116 -7.41 10.63 -3.90
C TYR A 116 -6.61 9.86 -2.86
N VAL A 117 -6.23 10.53 -1.78
CA VAL A 117 -5.44 9.94 -0.69
C VAL A 117 -6.16 10.20 0.64
N TRP A 118 -6.62 9.14 1.29
CA TRP A 118 -7.28 9.19 2.61
C TRP A 118 -6.44 8.43 3.62
N GLY A 119 -6.41 8.90 4.88
CA GLY A 119 -5.95 8.05 6.00
C GLY A 119 -4.84 8.60 6.86
N PHE A 120 -4.28 9.72 6.45
CA PHE A 120 -3.28 10.40 7.23
C PHE A 120 -3.95 11.35 8.22
N GLU A 121 -3.72 11.14 9.51
CA GLU A 121 -3.98 12.15 10.54
C GLU A 121 -2.88 13.23 10.44
N VAL A 122 -2.87 13.97 9.32
CA VAL A 122 -2.05 15.18 9.17
C VAL A 122 -2.85 16.33 9.75
N SER A 123 -2.22 17.11 10.64
CA SER A 123 -2.76 18.38 11.11
C SER A 123 -2.93 19.34 9.94
N THR A 124 -4.13 19.36 9.35
CA THR A 124 -4.97 20.53 9.05
C THR A 124 -4.33 21.79 8.47
N THR A 125 -3.44 21.72 7.47
CA THR A 125 -3.30 22.92 6.61
C THR A 125 -3.05 22.72 5.12
N GLU A 126 -2.58 21.57 4.60
CA GLU A 126 -2.37 21.47 3.13
C GLU A 126 -2.60 20.09 2.50
N ILE A 127 -3.61 19.34 2.94
CA ILE A 127 -4.16 18.27 2.08
C ILE A 127 -5.68 18.30 2.18
N PHE A 128 -6.31 19.00 1.24
CA PHE A 128 -7.72 18.78 0.90
C PHE A 128 -7.76 18.03 -0.43
N TYR A 129 -8.38 16.86 -0.43
CA TYR A 129 -9.02 16.29 -1.62
C TYR A 129 -10.41 15.82 -1.17
N TYR A 130 -11.43 16.23 -1.93
CA TYR A 130 -12.87 16.05 -1.65
C TYR A 130 -13.27 14.60 -1.41
#